data_AF-A0A2D6Q0M9-F1
#
_entry.id   AF-A0A2D6Q0M9-F1
#
_cell.length_a   1.000
_cell.length_b   1.000
_cell.length_c   1.000
_cell.angle_alpha   90.00
_cell.angle_beta   90.00
_cell.angle_gamma   90.00
#
_symmetry.space_group_name_H-M   'P 1'
#
loop_
_entity.id
_entity.type
_entity.pdbx_description
1 polymer ?
#
loop_
_entity_poly.entity_id
_entity_poly.type
_entity_poly.pdbx_seq_one_letter_code
_entity_poly.pdbx_strand_id
1 'polypeptide(L)'
;MPATSARLDADPKSLVAELDRAIQTGPEDLSAWLDATDEAREDAACHLLREGDRDGYFDLRLRESVALQIAGRPEQAFGAAHEVWVGVDGRAPYTACALVLTQLAACARDRGDIRAALRAARRAEALIVADSGDDLPQVLAIRAWLLRILESRGSDITAVRDRLNRTLAGLTRAAKDPAAQARLDRMRRSFIESTDPPHWAFVHFRRWKI
;
A
#
# COMPACT_ATOMS: atom_id res chain seq x y z
N MET A 1 15.94 0.34 -37.83
CA MET A 1 14.58 0.92 -37.87
C MET A 1 14.23 1.29 -36.44
N PRO A 2 13.95 2.57 -36.13
CA PRO A 2 13.58 2.93 -34.77
C PRO A 2 12.18 2.39 -34.48
N ALA A 3 12.04 1.73 -33.33
CA ALA A 3 10.75 1.26 -32.83
C ALA A 3 9.81 2.46 -32.69
N THR A 4 8.61 2.30 -33.21
CA THR A 4 7.50 3.24 -33.10
C THR A 4 7.24 3.50 -31.62
N SER A 5 7.71 4.63 -31.10
CA SER A 5 7.25 5.19 -29.83
C SER A 5 5.78 5.49 -30.00
N ALA A 6 4.92 4.51 -29.68
CA ALA A 6 3.52 4.78 -29.43
C ALA A 6 3.51 5.84 -28.33
N ARG A 7 3.18 7.09 -28.68
CA ARG A 7 2.87 8.12 -27.69
C ARG A 7 1.70 7.55 -26.91
N LEU A 8 1.99 7.02 -25.72
CA LEU A 8 0.98 6.83 -24.71
C LEU A 8 0.31 8.18 -24.53
N ASP A 9 -1.02 8.20 -24.58
CA ASP A 9 -1.76 9.42 -24.32
C ASP A 9 -1.38 9.85 -22.90
N ALA A 10 -0.75 11.02 -22.75
CA ALA A 10 -0.25 11.52 -21.47
C ALA A 10 -1.38 11.96 -20.51
N ASP A 11 -2.61 11.53 -20.77
CA ASP A 11 -3.76 11.74 -19.92
C ASP A 11 -3.56 10.99 -18.59
N PRO A 12 -3.58 11.69 -17.44
CA PRO A 12 -3.33 11.06 -16.14
C PRO A 12 -4.29 9.92 -15.82
N LYS A 13 -5.55 9.98 -16.26
CA LYS A 13 -6.54 8.91 -15.99
C LYS A 13 -6.18 7.63 -16.72
N SER A 14 -5.74 7.75 -17.97
CA SER A 14 -5.29 6.62 -18.78
C SER A 14 -4.07 5.93 -18.15
N LEU A 15 -3.09 6.71 -17.69
CA LEU A 15 -1.91 6.19 -16.98
C LEU A 15 -2.28 5.51 -15.65
N VAL A 16 -3.19 6.08 -14.86
CA VAL A 16 -3.68 5.44 -13.63
C VAL A 16 -4.35 4.09 -13.93
N ALA A 17 -5.15 4.01 -15.00
CA ALA A 17 -5.81 2.76 -15.39
C ALA A 17 -4.83 1.68 -15.85
N GLU A 18 -3.78 2.06 -16.57
CA GLU A 18 -2.71 1.15 -16.98
C GLU A 18 -1.88 0.68 -15.78
N LEU A 19 -1.53 1.60 -14.88
CA LEU A 19 -0.80 1.30 -13.65
C LEU A 19 -1.60 0.35 -12.74
N ASP A 20 -2.91 0.58 -12.58
CA ASP A 20 -3.81 -0.33 -11.87
C ASP A 20 -3.79 -1.74 -12.48
N ARG A 21 -3.81 -1.83 -13.82
CA ARG A 21 -3.76 -3.11 -14.53
C ARG A 21 -2.41 -3.81 -14.30
N ALA A 22 -1.31 -3.06 -14.40
CA ALA A 22 0.05 -3.58 -14.20
C ALA A 22 0.27 -4.07 -12.76
N ILE A 23 -0.26 -3.33 -11.77
CA ILE A 23 -0.26 -3.75 -10.36
C ILE A 23 -1.04 -5.07 -10.19
N GLN A 24 -2.16 -5.27 -10.91
CA GLN A 24 -3.00 -6.46 -10.78
C GLN A 24 -2.43 -7.71 -11.44
N THR A 25 -1.88 -7.61 -12.66
CA THR A 25 -1.50 -8.77 -13.48
C THR A 25 -0.15 -9.38 -13.09
N GLY A 26 0.70 -8.64 -12.38
CA GLY A 26 2.02 -9.14 -11.97
C GLY A 26 3.10 -9.00 -13.04
N PRO A 27 4.32 -9.47 -12.74
CA PRO A 27 5.57 -8.82 -13.14
C PRO A 27 6.11 -9.10 -14.53
N GLU A 28 5.43 -9.86 -15.42
CA GLU A 28 6.08 -10.31 -16.67
C GLU A 28 6.59 -9.18 -17.56
N ASP A 29 6.10 -7.93 -17.39
CA ASP A 29 6.71 -6.73 -18.01
C ASP A 29 6.60 -5.45 -17.15
N LEU A 30 6.40 -5.55 -15.82
CA LEU A 30 6.16 -4.35 -14.99
C LEU A 30 7.33 -3.37 -15.00
N SER A 31 8.57 -3.87 -14.89
CA SER A 31 9.76 -3.03 -14.95
C SER A 31 9.93 -2.36 -16.32
N ALA A 32 9.70 -3.10 -17.40
CA ALA A 32 9.79 -2.57 -18.76
C ALA A 32 8.72 -1.49 -19.01
N TRP A 33 7.50 -1.70 -18.52
CA TRP A 33 6.45 -0.69 -18.58
C TRP A 33 6.80 0.55 -17.74
N LEU A 34 7.33 0.38 -16.53
CA LEU A 34 7.75 1.50 -15.68
C LEU A 34 8.82 2.36 -16.34
N ASP A 35 9.79 1.73 -17.01
CA ASP A 35 10.85 2.42 -17.75
C ASP A 35 10.30 3.11 -19.01
N ALA A 36 9.42 2.44 -19.76
CA ALA A 36 8.82 2.99 -20.98
C ALA A 36 7.86 4.16 -20.71
N THR A 37 7.31 4.26 -19.49
CA THR A 37 6.31 5.26 -19.11
C THR A 37 6.84 6.34 -18.19
N ASP A 38 8.13 6.36 -17.86
CA ASP A 38 8.69 7.25 -16.82
C ASP A 38 8.42 8.72 -17.11
N GLU A 39 8.77 9.20 -18.30
CA GLU A 39 8.51 10.59 -18.74
C GLU A 39 7.01 10.91 -18.76
N ALA A 40 6.18 10.00 -19.27
CA ALA A 40 4.73 10.21 -19.34
C ALA A 40 4.09 10.29 -17.95
N ARG A 41 4.56 9.49 -16.98
CA ARG A 41 4.09 9.52 -15.58
C ARG A 41 4.50 10.83 -14.89
N GLU A 42 5.71 11.33 -15.14
CA GLU A 42 6.16 12.61 -14.60
C GLU A 42 5.39 13.79 -15.21
N ASP A 43 5.17 13.78 -16.53
CA ASP A 43 4.38 14.80 -17.23
C ASP A 43 2.93 14.85 -16.72
N ALA A 44 2.32 13.68 -16.49
CA ALA A 44 0.99 13.57 -15.91
C ALA A 44 0.93 14.09 -14.48
N ALA A 45 1.93 13.76 -13.64
CA ALA A 45 2.02 14.28 -12.28
C ALA A 45 2.17 15.81 -12.27
N CYS A 46 3.02 16.36 -13.13
CA CYS A 46 3.17 17.80 -13.32
C CYS A 46 1.90 18.47 -13.87
N HIS A 47 1.15 17.79 -14.72
CA HIS A 47 -0.13 18.28 -15.23
C HIS A 47 -1.17 18.38 -14.11
N LEU A 48 -1.36 17.32 -13.31
CA LEU A 48 -2.28 17.31 -12.17
C LEU A 48 -1.97 18.43 -11.17
N LEU A 49 -0.69 18.64 -10.84
CA LEU A 49 -0.27 19.75 -9.98
C LEU A 49 -0.60 21.12 -10.57
N ARG A 50 -0.38 21.32 -11.88
CA ARG A 50 -0.70 22.59 -12.57
C ARG A 50 -2.20 22.87 -12.60
N GLU A 51 -3.01 21.83 -12.70
CA GLU A 51 -4.48 21.94 -12.64
C GLU A 51 -5.02 22.08 -11.20
N GLY A 52 -4.16 21.89 -10.19
CA GLY A 52 -4.54 21.93 -8.78
C GLY A 52 -5.21 20.65 -8.29
N ASP A 53 -5.24 19.57 -9.08
CA ASP A 53 -5.76 18.27 -8.69
C ASP A 53 -4.76 17.51 -7.82
N ARG A 54 -4.72 17.87 -6.54
CA ARG A 54 -3.84 17.23 -5.55
C ARG A 54 -4.23 15.79 -5.26
N ASP A 55 -5.53 15.49 -5.27
CA ASP A 55 -6.01 14.14 -4.97
C ASP A 55 -5.58 13.18 -6.09
N GLY A 56 -5.75 13.58 -7.36
CA GLY A 56 -5.24 12.83 -8.51
C GLY A 56 -3.72 12.67 -8.49
N TYR A 57 -2.98 13.72 -8.12
CA TYR A 57 -1.52 13.64 -7.98
C TYR A 57 -1.09 12.62 -6.92
N PHE A 58 -1.68 12.69 -5.72
CA PHE A 58 -1.35 11.75 -4.63
C PHE A 58 -1.75 10.31 -4.98
N ASP A 59 -2.90 10.14 -5.63
CA ASP A 59 -3.42 8.84 -6.09
C ASP A 59 -2.47 8.17 -7.10
N LEU A 60 -1.97 8.94 -8.07
CA LEU A 60 -0.98 8.50 -9.06
C LEU A 60 0.35 8.10 -8.40
N ARG A 61 0.95 9.01 -7.63
CA ARG A 61 2.28 8.78 -7.01
C ARG A 61 2.27 7.62 -6.02
N LEU A 62 1.16 7.42 -5.31
CA LEU A 62 1.06 6.32 -4.36
C LEU A 62 0.93 4.95 -5.06
N ARG A 63 0.21 4.86 -6.18
CA ARG A 63 0.21 3.63 -7.01
C ARG A 63 1.56 3.37 -7.63
N GLU A 64 2.23 4.42 -8.09
CA GLU A 64 3.56 4.32 -8.67
C GLU A 64 4.53 3.74 -7.64
N SER A 65 4.50 4.23 -6.41
CA SER A 65 5.29 3.67 -5.31
C SER A 65 5.06 2.16 -5.16
N VAL A 66 3.81 1.71 -5.19
CA VAL A 66 3.45 0.29 -5.08
C VAL A 66 3.95 -0.52 -6.27
N ALA A 67 3.81 0.00 -7.48
CA ALA A 67 4.32 -0.65 -8.69
C ALA A 67 5.86 -0.77 -8.67
N LEU A 68 6.56 0.31 -8.30
CA LEU A 68 8.02 0.31 -8.13
C LEU A 68 8.47 -0.69 -7.07
N GLN A 69 7.71 -0.82 -5.99
CA GLN A 69 7.99 -1.81 -4.95
C GLN A 69 7.84 -3.24 -5.47
N ILE A 70 6.74 -3.55 -6.18
CA ILE A 70 6.51 -4.86 -6.81
C ILE A 70 7.64 -5.19 -7.80
N ALA A 71 8.12 -4.19 -8.53
CA ALA A 71 9.23 -4.30 -9.48
C ALA A 71 10.61 -4.43 -8.81
N GLY A 72 10.70 -4.44 -7.48
CA GLY A 72 11.97 -4.56 -6.76
C GLY A 72 12.83 -3.29 -6.83
N ARG A 73 12.22 -2.11 -6.92
CA ARG A 73 12.88 -0.79 -6.99
C ARG A 73 12.61 0.03 -5.70
N PRO A 74 13.06 -0.43 -4.52
CA PRO A 74 12.61 0.10 -3.24
C PRO A 74 13.04 1.55 -2.95
N GLU A 75 14.16 2.00 -3.54
CA GLU A 75 14.61 3.40 -3.43
C GLU A 75 13.64 4.36 -4.12
N GLN A 76 13.23 4.04 -5.34
CA GLN A 76 12.29 4.85 -6.11
C GLN A 76 10.88 4.76 -5.53
N ALA A 77 10.46 3.55 -5.12
CA ALA A 77 9.21 3.35 -4.41
C ALA A 77 9.11 4.23 -3.17
N PHE A 78 10.17 4.29 -2.36
CA PHE A 78 10.24 5.16 -1.20
C PHE A 78 10.14 6.64 -1.58
N GLY A 79 10.84 7.08 -2.63
CA GLY A 79 10.77 8.45 -3.13
C GLY A 79 9.35 8.89 -3.45
N ALA A 80 8.64 8.11 -4.28
CA ALA A 80 7.27 8.40 -4.67
C ALA A 80 6.30 8.42 -3.46
N ALA A 81 6.40 7.47 -2.52
CA ALA A 81 5.56 7.50 -1.31
C ALA A 81 5.91 8.66 -0.37
N HIS A 82 7.19 9.04 -0.30
CA HIS A 82 7.65 10.14 0.54
C HIS A 82 7.15 11.50 0.03
N GLU A 83 7.10 11.70 -1.28
CA GLU A 83 6.47 12.88 -1.89
C GLU A 83 5.01 13.02 -1.48
N VAL A 84 4.25 11.92 -1.55
CA VAL A 84 2.85 11.91 -1.08
C VAL A 84 2.79 12.25 0.40
N TRP A 85 3.63 11.63 1.23
CA TRP A 85 3.67 11.90 2.67
C TRP A 85 3.90 13.38 2.99
N VAL A 86 4.89 14.01 2.36
CA VAL A 86 5.17 15.45 2.51
C VAL A 86 3.97 16.31 2.10
N GLY A 87 3.22 15.87 1.08
CA GLY A 87 2.01 16.55 0.62
C GLY A 87 0.83 16.44 1.60
N VAL A 88 0.68 15.29 2.27
CA VAL A 88 -0.51 14.96 3.07
C VAL A 88 -0.34 15.10 4.59
N ASP A 89 0.89 15.14 5.11
CA ASP A 89 1.13 15.15 6.57
C ASP A 89 0.43 16.35 7.24
N GLY A 90 -0.48 16.05 8.17
CA GLY A 90 -1.31 17.03 8.87
C GLY A 90 -2.38 17.74 8.03
N ARG A 91 -2.53 17.38 6.75
CA ARG A 91 -3.44 18.03 5.80
C ARG A 91 -4.54 17.12 5.25
N ALA A 92 -4.36 15.80 5.34
CA ALA A 92 -5.32 14.81 4.87
C ALA A 92 -5.99 14.05 6.02
N PRO A 93 -7.14 13.38 5.76
CA PRO A 93 -7.77 12.48 6.73
C PRO A 93 -6.80 11.40 7.22
N TYR A 94 -7.02 10.93 8.46
CA TYR A 94 -6.17 9.92 9.10
C TYR A 94 -6.09 8.62 8.29
N THR A 95 -7.17 8.21 7.64
CA THR A 95 -7.17 7.03 6.74
C THR A 95 -6.21 7.19 5.55
N ALA A 96 -6.14 8.37 4.93
CA ALA A 96 -5.20 8.63 3.82
C ALA A 96 -3.75 8.66 4.31
N CYS A 97 -3.50 9.30 5.46
CA CYS A 97 -2.19 9.30 6.12
C CYS A 97 -1.74 7.86 6.46
N ALA A 98 -2.64 7.03 7.00
CA ALA A 98 -2.34 5.64 7.33
C ALA A 98 -1.99 4.83 6.08
N LEU A 99 -2.69 5.03 4.96
CA LEU A 99 -2.39 4.34 3.70
C LEU A 99 -0.95 4.61 3.25
N VAL A 100 -0.55 5.88 3.18
CA VAL A 100 0.81 6.30 2.78
C VAL A 100 1.86 5.77 3.76
N LEU A 101 1.60 5.83 5.07
CA LEU A 101 2.52 5.32 6.09
C LEU A 101 2.73 3.81 5.98
N THR A 102 1.72 3.04 5.58
CA THR A 102 1.91 1.59 5.34
C THR A 102 2.77 1.32 4.11
N GLN A 103 2.67 2.17 3.08
CA GLN A 103 3.56 2.09 1.92
C GLN A 103 5.01 2.45 2.27
N LEU A 104 5.20 3.55 3.00
CA LEU A 104 6.52 3.96 3.51
C LEU A 104 7.14 2.90 4.40
N ALA A 105 6.33 2.25 5.25
CA ALA A 105 6.81 1.17 6.10
C ALA A 105 7.33 0.00 5.26
N ALA A 106 6.61 -0.37 4.21
CA ALA A 106 6.98 -1.45 3.32
C ALA A 106 8.25 -1.13 2.52
N CYS A 107 8.33 0.05 1.92
CA CYS A 107 9.53 0.51 1.24
C CYS A 107 10.74 0.55 2.20
N ALA A 108 10.57 1.04 3.43
CA ALA A 108 11.63 1.06 4.43
C ALA A 108 12.11 -0.34 4.81
N ARG A 109 11.20 -1.34 4.89
CA ARG A 109 11.56 -2.75 5.12
C ARG A 109 12.43 -3.28 3.99
N ASP A 110 12.04 -3.04 2.75
CA ASP A 110 12.75 -3.54 1.56
C ASP A 110 14.14 -2.90 1.40
N ARG A 111 14.30 -1.66 1.88
CA ARG A 111 15.59 -0.97 2.01
C ARG A 111 16.45 -1.44 3.19
N GLY A 112 15.93 -2.32 4.03
CA GLY A 112 16.60 -2.78 5.25
C GLY A 112 16.49 -1.85 6.47
N ASP A 113 15.83 -0.70 6.37
CA ASP A 113 15.57 0.20 7.51
C ASP A 113 14.33 -0.24 8.31
N ILE A 114 14.52 -1.30 9.09
CA ILE A 114 13.44 -1.86 9.92
C ILE A 114 13.00 -0.91 11.02
N ARG A 115 13.88 -0.01 11.50
CA ARG A 115 13.49 0.96 12.52
C ARG A 115 12.49 1.96 11.94
N ALA A 116 12.73 2.47 10.74
CA ALA A 116 11.77 3.31 10.03
C ALA A 116 10.48 2.55 9.70
N ALA A 117 10.58 1.30 9.23
CA ALA A 117 9.44 0.45 8.93
C ALA A 117 8.49 0.30 10.13
N LEU A 118 9.04 -0.05 11.30
CA LEU A 118 8.26 -0.22 12.52
C LEU A 118 7.65 1.09 13.02
N ARG A 119 8.37 2.21 12.93
CA ARG A 119 7.82 3.53 13.31
C ARG A 119 6.64 3.92 12.42
N ALA A 120 6.80 3.79 11.10
CA ALA A 120 5.76 4.15 10.13
C ALA A 120 4.51 3.29 10.29
N ALA A 121 4.66 1.96 10.41
CA ALA A 121 3.52 1.06 10.56
C ALA A 121 2.80 1.21 11.92
N ARG A 122 3.52 1.49 13.02
CA ARG A 122 2.88 1.82 14.31
C ARG A 122 2.10 3.13 14.24
N ARG A 123 2.63 4.13 13.55
CA ARG A 123 1.91 5.40 13.32
C ARG A 123 0.67 5.17 12.45
N ALA A 124 0.77 4.35 11.41
CA ALA A 124 -0.37 3.97 10.58
C ALA A 124 -1.46 3.26 11.40
N GLU A 125 -1.08 2.28 12.24
CA GLU A 125 -1.98 1.58 13.16
C GLU A 125 -2.71 2.59 14.07
N ALA A 126 -1.98 3.49 14.72
CA ALA A 126 -2.57 4.46 15.64
C ALA A 126 -3.58 5.39 14.95
N LEU A 127 -3.26 5.88 13.75
CA LEU A 127 -4.14 6.77 13.00
C LEU A 127 -5.43 6.07 12.57
N ILE A 128 -5.33 4.87 12.00
CA ILE A 128 -6.51 4.17 11.49
C ILE A 128 -7.43 3.70 12.62
N VAL A 129 -6.86 3.30 13.76
CA VAL A 129 -7.62 2.92 14.95
C VAL A 129 -8.34 4.13 15.55
N ALA A 130 -7.67 5.28 15.61
CA ALA A 130 -8.29 6.50 16.11
C ALA A 130 -9.44 7.00 15.21
N ASP A 131 -9.32 6.81 13.89
CA ASP A 131 -10.30 7.28 12.91
C ASP A 131 -11.51 6.36 12.79
N SER A 132 -11.28 5.04 12.69
CA SER A 132 -12.29 4.08 12.27
C SER A 132 -12.52 2.93 13.27
N GLY A 133 -11.64 2.76 14.27
CA GLY A 133 -11.72 1.71 15.27
C GLY A 133 -10.86 0.48 14.99
N ASP A 134 -10.92 -0.50 15.89
CA ASP A 134 -9.96 -1.61 16.00
C ASP A 134 -10.34 -2.88 15.21
N ASP A 135 -11.61 -3.02 14.86
CA ASP A 135 -12.22 -4.23 14.31
C ASP A 135 -12.42 -4.13 12.78
N LEU A 136 -11.34 -3.76 12.08
CA LEU A 136 -11.38 -3.47 10.65
C LEU A 136 -10.35 -4.30 9.85
N PRO A 137 -10.67 -4.65 8.58
CA PRO A 137 -9.73 -5.37 7.72
C PRO A 137 -8.38 -4.67 7.54
N GLN A 138 -8.37 -3.34 7.43
CA GLN A 138 -7.15 -2.57 7.30
C GLN A 138 -6.27 -2.61 8.56
N VAL A 139 -6.89 -2.60 9.75
CA VAL A 139 -6.18 -2.77 11.03
C VAL A 139 -5.58 -4.17 11.12
N LEU A 140 -6.34 -5.18 10.69
CA LEU A 140 -5.87 -6.58 10.66
C LEU A 140 -4.62 -6.72 9.77
N ALA A 141 -4.64 -6.15 8.56
CA ALA A 141 -3.51 -6.19 7.64
C ALA A 141 -2.25 -5.52 8.25
N ILE A 142 -2.40 -4.34 8.85
CA ILE A 142 -1.29 -3.61 9.49
C ILE A 142 -0.71 -4.42 10.66
N ARG A 143 -1.56 -4.95 11.55
CA ARG A 143 -1.12 -5.73 12.72
C ARG A 143 -0.43 -7.03 12.31
N ALA A 144 -0.94 -7.71 11.29
CA ALA A 144 -0.34 -8.95 10.78
C ALA A 144 1.04 -8.68 10.16
N TRP A 145 1.16 -7.61 9.37
CA TRP A 145 2.42 -7.18 8.80
C TRP A 145 3.45 -6.78 9.86
N LEU A 146 3.03 -5.99 10.86
CA LEU A 146 3.86 -5.64 12.03
C LEU A 146 4.36 -6.88 12.78
N LEU A 147 3.47 -7.85 13.02
CA LEU A 147 3.79 -9.08 13.72
C LEU A 147 4.93 -9.83 13.01
N ARG A 148 4.84 -10.00 11.68
CA ARG A 148 5.84 -10.72 10.90
C ARG A 148 7.22 -10.05 10.90
N ILE A 149 7.25 -8.72 10.83
CA ILE A 149 8.52 -7.98 10.92
C ILE A 149 9.18 -8.20 12.28
N LEU A 150 8.39 -8.13 13.36
CA LEU A 150 8.92 -8.33 14.70
C LEU A 150 9.38 -9.78 14.94
N GLU A 151 8.63 -10.76 14.43
CA GLU A 151 9.01 -12.18 14.50
C GLU A 151 10.34 -12.45 13.76
N SER A 152 10.51 -11.91 12.54
CA SER A 152 11.75 -12.05 11.77
C SER A 152 12.99 -11.46 12.47
N ARG A 153 12.76 -10.59 13.45
CA ARG A 153 13.79 -9.89 14.22
C ARG A 153 13.99 -10.47 15.62
N GLY A 154 13.23 -11.51 15.99
CA GLY A 154 13.24 -12.06 17.36
C GLY A 154 12.85 -11.02 18.43
N SER A 155 12.06 -10.01 18.07
CA SER A 155 11.59 -8.97 18.98
C SER A 155 10.40 -9.45 19.81
N ASP A 156 10.06 -8.75 20.90
CA ASP A 156 8.82 -9.04 21.63
C ASP A 156 7.60 -8.75 20.75
N ILE A 157 6.78 -9.78 20.59
CA ILE A 157 5.57 -9.79 19.75
C ILE A 157 4.28 -9.86 20.54
N THR A 158 4.36 -10.03 21.86
CA THR A 158 3.21 -10.34 22.74
C THR A 158 2.10 -9.32 22.56
N ALA A 159 2.44 -8.03 22.72
CA ALA A 159 1.46 -6.95 22.60
C ALA A 159 0.84 -6.83 21.20
N VAL A 160 1.60 -7.10 20.13
CA VAL A 160 1.07 -7.03 18.75
C VAL A 160 0.19 -8.24 18.47
N ARG A 161 0.58 -9.43 18.92
CA ARG A 161 -0.17 -10.67 18.79
C ARG A 161 -1.51 -10.58 19.52
N ASP A 162 -1.54 -10.04 20.73
CA ASP A 162 -2.78 -9.84 21.48
C ASP A 162 -3.73 -8.89 20.76
N ARG A 163 -3.22 -7.76 20.24
CA ARG A 163 -4.01 -6.82 19.45
C ARG A 163 -4.54 -7.44 18.15
N LEU A 164 -3.72 -8.23 17.45
CA LEU A 164 -4.11 -8.95 16.25
C LEU A 164 -5.25 -9.94 16.54
N ASN A 165 -5.12 -10.71 17.61
CA ASN A 165 -6.14 -11.67 18.04
C ASN A 165 -7.47 -10.98 18.40
N ARG A 166 -7.41 -9.81 19.06
CA ARG A 166 -8.61 -9.02 19.35
C ARG A 166 -9.31 -8.53 18.08
N THR A 167 -8.57 -7.96 17.12
CA THR A 167 -9.15 -7.55 15.82
C THR A 167 -9.78 -8.73 15.11
N LEU A 168 -9.12 -9.89 15.09
CA LEU A 168 -9.66 -11.09 14.45
C LEU A 168 -10.97 -11.54 15.13
N ALA A 169 -11.03 -11.52 16.46
CA ALA A 169 -12.23 -11.87 17.21
C ALA A 169 -13.38 -10.88 16.93
N GLY A 170 -13.09 -9.57 16.82
CA GLY A 170 -14.05 -8.55 16.39
C GLY A 170 -14.63 -8.84 15.01
N LEU A 171 -13.76 -9.06 14.02
CA LEU A 171 -14.17 -9.39 12.65
C LEU A 171 -14.95 -10.70 12.58
N THR A 172 -14.59 -11.71 13.39
CA THR A 172 -15.34 -12.98 13.49
C THR A 172 -16.76 -12.75 13.98
N ARG A 173 -16.95 -11.91 15.01
CA ARG A 173 -18.29 -11.57 15.51
C ARG A 173 -19.13 -10.80 14.49
N ALA A 174 -18.48 -10.02 13.62
CA ALA A 174 -19.16 -9.26 12.56
C ALA A 174 -19.55 -10.11 11.34
N ALA A 175 -18.89 -11.25 11.11
CA ALA A 175 -19.13 -12.12 9.96
C ALA A 175 -20.37 -13.02 10.17
N LYS A 176 -21.56 -12.45 9.97
CA LYS A 176 -22.85 -13.12 10.26
C LYS A 176 -23.39 -14.01 9.15
N ASP A 177 -22.93 -13.82 7.91
CA ASP A 177 -23.40 -14.55 6.74
C ASP A 177 -22.25 -15.34 6.06
N PRO A 178 -22.58 -16.33 5.19
CA PRO A 178 -21.56 -17.14 4.53
C PRO A 178 -20.58 -16.34 3.66
N ALA A 179 -21.00 -15.23 3.06
CA ALA A 179 -20.12 -14.40 2.23
C ALA A 179 -19.11 -13.62 3.10
N ALA A 180 -19.55 -13.09 4.23
CA ALA A 180 -18.72 -12.45 5.23
C ALA A 180 -17.73 -13.44 5.88
N GLN A 181 -18.16 -14.68 6.12
CA GLN A 181 -17.28 -15.73 6.63
C GLN A 181 -16.22 -16.12 5.59
N ALA A 182 -16.61 -16.31 4.32
CA ALA A 182 -15.66 -16.62 3.25
C ALA A 182 -14.62 -15.51 3.05
N ARG A 183 -15.03 -14.24 3.23
CA ARG A 183 -14.16 -13.06 3.27
C ARG A 183 -13.17 -13.13 4.43
N LEU A 184 -13.65 -13.45 5.63
CA LEU A 184 -12.80 -13.60 6.80
C LEU A 184 -11.77 -14.72 6.63
N ASP A 185 -12.16 -15.85 6.06
CA ASP A 185 -11.26 -16.98 5.81
C ASP A 185 -10.17 -16.61 4.78
N ARG A 186 -10.50 -15.81 3.76
CA ARG A 186 -9.49 -15.26 2.83
C ARG A 186 -8.50 -14.34 3.55
N MET A 187 -8.98 -13.46 4.43
CA MET A 187 -8.12 -12.59 5.23
C MET A 187 -7.20 -13.38 6.15
N ARG A 188 -7.71 -14.42 6.82
CA ARG A 188 -6.91 -15.28 7.72
C ARG A 188 -5.75 -15.93 6.96
N ARG A 189 -6.04 -16.56 5.81
CA ARG A 189 -5.01 -17.16 4.95
C ARG A 189 -3.97 -16.14 4.49
N SER A 190 -4.42 -14.96 4.06
CA SER A 190 -3.54 -13.97 3.42
C SER A 190 -2.72 -13.14 4.42
N PHE A 191 -3.27 -12.82 5.58
CA PHE A 191 -2.63 -11.93 6.55
C PHE A 191 -1.99 -12.71 7.69
N ILE A 192 -2.67 -13.72 8.24
CA ILE A 192 -2.26 -14.34 9.51
C ILE A 192 -1.39 -15.57 9.26
N GLU A 193 -1.81 -16.41 8.33
CA GLU A 193 -1.14 -17.67 8.00
C GLU A 193 0.03 -17.45 7.04
N SER A 194 0.06 -16.33 6.32
CA SER A 194 1.18 -15.95 5.46
C SER A 194 2.45 -15.65 6.26
N THR A 195 3.58 -16.13 5.74
CA THR A 195 4.92 -15.77 6.21
C THR A 195 5.35 -14.38 5.75
N ASP A 196 4.75 -13.88 4.65
CA ASP A 196 4.94 -12.54 4.12
C ASP A 196 3.58 -11.93 3.74
N PRO A 197 2.80 -11.47 4.72
CA PRO A 197 1.51 -10.86 4.47
C PRO A 197 1.70 -9.52 3.75
N PRO A 198 0.78 -9.12 2.86
CA PRO A 198 0.85 -7.81 2.24
C PRO A 198 0.56 -6.70 3.25
N HIS A 199 1.18 -5.54 3.07
CA HIS A 199 0.82 -4.32 3.79
C HIS A 199 -0.48 -3.71 3.20
N TRP A 200 -1.11 -2.81 3.96
CA TRP A 200 -2.43 -2.28 3.61
C TRP A 200 -2.48 -1.55 2.27
N ALA A 201 -1.49 -0.71 1.94
CA ALA A 201 -1.45 -0.03 0.64
C ALA A 201 -1.53 -1.00 -0.54
N PHE A 202 -0.79 -2.11 -0.50
CA PHE A 202 -0.85 -3.14 -1.54
C PHE A 202 -2.24 -3.76 -1.64
N VAL A 203 -2.84 -4.10 -0.50
CA VAL A 203 -4.20 -4.66 -0.42
C VAL A 203 -5.23 -3.69 -1.02
N HIS A 204 -5.11 -2.40 -0.72
CA HIS A 204 -5.97 -1.35 -1.23
C HIS A 204 -5.92 -1.25 -2.76
N PHE A 205 -4.73 -1.13 -3.36
CA PHE A 205 -4.60 -0.94 -4.81
C PHE A 205 -4.79 -2.20 -5.64
N ARG A 206 -4.47 -3.38 -5.10
CA ARG A 206 -4.85 -4.64 -5.73
C ARG A 206 -6.37 -4.86 -5.72
N ARG A 207 -7.15 -3.92 -5.15
CA ARG A 207 -8.59 -4.00 -4.92
C ARG A 207 -8.95 -5.38 -4.43
N TRP A 208 -8.13 -5.90 -3.50
CA TRP A 208 -8.38 -7.21 -2.95
C TRP A 208 -9.80 -7.20 -2.44
N LYS A 209 -10.63 -8.05 -3.05
CA LYS A 209 -12.00 -8.29 -2.58
C LYS A 209 -11.85 -9.05 -1.27
N ILE A 210 -11.52 -8.30 -0.23
CA ILE A 210 -11.84 -8.65 1.14
C ILE A 210 -13.33 -8.82 1.12
#